data_AF-A0A4Q2XQP4-F1
#
_entry.id   AF-A0A4Q2XQP4-F1
#
_cell.length_a   1.000
_cell.length_b   1.000
_cell.length_c   1.000
_cell.angle_alpha   90.00
_cell.angle_beta   90.00
_cell.angle_gamma   90.00
#
_symmetry.space_group_name_H-M   'P 1'
#
loop_
_entity.id
_entity.type
_entity.pdbx_description
1 polymer ?
#
loop_
_entity_poly.entity_id
_entity_poly.type
_entity_poly.pdbx_seq_one_letter_code
_entity_poly.pdbx_strand_id
1 'polypeptide(L)'
;MPGGKIQRGETAEGALHREIQEETALTVRDVQFVLMQDCVEPLEFERSAHFLLLNYTARATGTDVTLNDEAEEWRWVSPEEASAMDLNIPTRRLLEAVWKSGLETLNPVPALP
;
A
#
# COMPACT_ATOMS: atom_id res chain seq x y z
N MET A 1 3.69 0.05 3.47
CA MET A 1 2.39 0.41 2.85
C MET A 1 1.32 -0.25 3.68
N PRO A 2 0.21 0.43 3.99
CA PRO A 2 -0.85 -0.19 4.77
C PRO A 2 -1.46 -1.37 4.01
N GLY A 3 -1.87 -2.40 4.73
CA GLY A 3 -2.48 -3.58 4.17
C GLY A 3 -2.41 -4.78 5.09
N GLY A 4 -3.39 -5.66 4.96
CA GLY A 4 -3.51 -6.85 5.77
C GLY A 4 -4.29 -7.96 5.07
N LYS A 5 -4.85 -8.87 5.87
CA LYS A 5 -5.51 -10.07 5.35
C LYS A 5 -6.96 -9.77 5.04
N ILE A 6 -7.43 -10.29 3.90
CA ILE A 6 -8.86 -10.29 3.59
C ILE A 6 -9.56 -11.24 4.56
N GLN A 7 -10.55 -10.72 5.29
CA GLN A 7 -11.32 -11.52 6.25
C GLN A 7 -12.36 -12.40 5.56
N ARG A 8 -12.84 -13.43 6.27
CA ARG A 8 -13.86 -14.33 5.73
C ARG A 8 -15.16 -13.57 5.45
N GLY A 9 -15.60 -13.56 4.20
CA GLY A 9 -16.81 -12.86 3.77
C GLY A 9 -16.60 -11.40 3.38
N GLU A 10 -15.35 -10.92 3.43
CA GLU A 10 -14.95 -9.58 3.01
C GLU A 10 -14.51 -9.58 1.53
N THR A 11 -14.80 -8.48 0.81
CA THR A 11 -14.23 -8.28 -0.53
C THR A 11 -12.80 -7.75 -0.43
N ALA A 12 -11.98 -7.95 -1.46
CA ALA A 12 -10.60 -7.44 -1.45
C ALA A 12 -10.53 -5.90 -1.29
N GLU A 13 -11.41 -5.16 -1.96
CA GLU A 13 -11.51 -3.70 -1.79
C GLU A 13 -12.07 -3.32 -0.40
N GLY A 14 -12.98 -4.12 0.17
CA GLY A 14 -13.46 -3.92 1.53
C GLY A 14 -12.32 -4.02 2.54
N ALA A 15 -11.47 -5.05 2.40
CA ALA A 15 -10.27 -5.20 3.20
C ALA A 15 -9.33 -4.00 3.01
N LEU A 16 -9.06 -3.59 1.77
CA LEU A 16 -8.22 -2.41 1.48
C LEU A 16 -8.71 -1.16 2.24
N HIS A 17 -10.01 -0.85 2.18
CA HIS A 17 -10.57 0.30 2.88
C HIS A 17 -10.46 0.18 4.40
N ARG A 18 -10.75 -1.01 4.95
CA ARG A 18 -10.64 -1.28 6.39
C ARG A 18 -9.20 -1.16 6.88
N GLU A 19 -8.26 -1.85 6.26
CA GLU A 19 -6.84 -1.86 6.68
C GLU A 19 -6.24 -0.45 6.63
N ILE A 20 -6.51 0.33 5.55
CA ILE A 20 -6.03 1.72 5.48
C ILE A 20 -6.62 2.56 6.62
N GLN A 21 -7.90 2.41 6.92
CA GLN A 21 -8.55 3.15 8.00
C GLN A 21 -8.04 2.72 9.39
N GLU A 22 -7.81 1.42 9.61
CA GLU A 22 -7.32 0.86 10.87
C GLU A 22 -5.86 1.26 11.12
N GLU A 23 -4.99 1.19 10.11
CA GLU A 23 -3.55 1.43 10.26
C GLU A 23 -3.15 2.91 10.17
N THR A 24 -3.94 3.76 9.49
CA THR A 24 -3.52 5.14 9.20
C THR A 24 -4.55 6.22 9.55
N ALA A 25 -5.75 5.82 9.97
CA ALA A 25 -6.91 6.69 10.14
C ALA A 25 -7.40 7.43 8.87
N LEU A 26 -6.85 7.11 7.70
CA LEU A 26 -7.22 7.75 6.44
C LEU A 26 -8.42 7.07 5.77
N THR A 27 -9.18 7.87 5.04
CA THR A 27 -10.13 7.39 4.03
C THR A 27 -9.53 7.58 2.63
N VAL A 28 -9.82 6.63 1.72
CA VAL A 28 -9.35 6.66 0.34
C VAL A 28 -10.50 6.55 -0.66
N ARG A 29 -10.27 7.02 -1.88
CA ARG A 29 -11.18 6.93 -3.03
C ARG A 29 -10.40 6.61 -4.31
N ASP A 30 -11.11 6.48 -5.43
CA ASP A 30 -10.52 6.19 -6.75
C ASP A 30 -9.61 4.94 -6.73
N VAL A 31 -10.05 3.90 -6.02
CA VAL A 31 -9.30 2.64 -5.89
C VAL A 31 -9.19 1.98 -7.26
N GLN A 32 -7.97 1.65 -7.68
CA GLN A 32 -7.69 0.97 -8.93
C GLN A 32 -6.76 -0.22 -8.68
N PHE A 33 -7.15 -1.39 -9.18
CA PHE A 33 -6.29 -2.56 -9.14
C PHE A 33 -5.08 -2.39 -10.05
N VAL A 34 -3.89 -2.72 -9.55
CA VAL A 34 -2.63 -2.61 -10.30
C VAL A 34 -2.14 -3.99 -10.73
N LEU A 35 -1.85 -4.86 -9.76
CA LEU A 35 -1.41 -6.22 -10.00
C LEU A 35 -1.65 -7.14 -8.82
N MET A 36 -1.66 -8.44 -9.12
CA MET A 36 -1.51 -9.52 -8.15
C MET A 36 -0.06 -9.98 -8.15
N GLN A 37 0.53 -10.17 -6.97
CA GLN A 37 1.86 -10.77 -6.82
C GLN A 37 1.77 -12.10 -6.09
N ASP A 38 2.39 -13.13 -6.67
CA ASP A 38 2.68 -14.39 -6.00
C ASP A 38 3.88 -14.22 -5.07
N CYS A 39 3.63 -14.38 -3.78
CA CYS A 39 4.65 -14.37 -2.75
C CYS A 39 4.71 -15.78 -2.14
N VAL A 40 5.44 -16.67 -2.82
CA VAL A 40 5.55 -18.10 -2.49
C VAL A 40 6.70 -18.30 -1.51
N GLU A 41 6.40 -18.87 -0.34
CA GLU A 41 7.35 -19.18 0.72
C GLU A 41 8.34 -18.03 1.01
N PRO A 42 7.85 -16.81 1.28
CA PRO A 42 8.73 -15.68 1.42
C PRO A 42 9.58 -15.81 2.67
N LEU A 43 10.91 -15.74 2.48
CA LEU A 43 11.91 -15.80 3.55
C LEU A 43 11.74 -14.68 4.59
N GLU A 44 11.05 -13.61 4.22
CA GLU A 44 10.80 -12.42 5.03
C GLU A 44 9.65 -12.59 6.05
N PHE A 45 8.89 -13.70 6.01
CA PHE A 45 7.75 -13.93 6.90
C PHE A 45 7.97 -15.15 7.81
N GLU A 46 7.44 -15.09 9.04
CA GLU A 46 7.61 -16.16 10.05
C GLU A 46 7.00 -17.53 9.67
N ARG A 47 6.12 -17.57 8.66
CA ARG A 47 5.42 -18.79 8.25
C ARG A 47 5.64 -19.07 6.78
N SER A 48 6.04 -20.30 6.47
CA SER A 48 5.96 -20.82 5.10
C SER A 48 4.50 -20.83 4.66
N ALA A 49 4.19 -19.96 3.70
CA ALA A 49 2.88 -19.82 3.09
C ALA A 49 3.04 -19.23 1.69
N HIS A 50 2.00 -19.37 0.87
CA HIS A 50 1.88 -18.65 -0.39
C HIS A 50 0.87 -17.54 -0.19
N PHE A 51 1.35 -16.30 -0.22
CA PHE A 51 0.49 -15.12 -0.17
C PHE A 51 0.21 -14.62 -1.58
N LEU A 52 -1.06 -14.26 -1.80
CA LEU A 52 -1.48 -13.49 -2.96
C LEU A 52 -1.63 -12.04 -2.52
N LEU A 53 -0.75 -11.17 -3.01
CA LEU A 53 -0.80 -9.74 -2.69
C LEU A 53 -1.57 -9.03 -3.80
N LEU A 54 -2.80 -8.60 -3.50
CA LEU A 54 -3.59 -7.74 -4.38
C LEU A 54 -3.21 -6.29 -4.10
N ASN A 55 -2.60 -5.64 -5.09
CA ASN A 55 -2.09 -4.28 -4.92
C ASN A 55 -2.94 -3.28 -5.69
N TYR A 56 -3.17 -2.14 -5.06
CA TYR A 56 -4.04 -1.08 -5.55
C TYR A 56 -3.33 0.26 -5.51
N THR A 57 -3.70 1.16 -6.41
CA THR A 57 -3.55 2.60 -6.20
C THR A 57 -4.85 3.17 -5.66
N ALA A 58 -4.75 4.23 -4.88
CA ALA A 58 -5.90 4.96 -4.38
C ALA A 58 -5.50 6.41 -4.08
N ARG A 59 -6.49 7.26 -3.88
CA ARG A 59 -6.30 8.66 -3.48
C ARG A 59 -6.81 8.86 -2.06
N ALA A 60 -5.91 9.23 -1.15
CA ALA A 60 -6.30 9.66 0.18
C ALA A 60 -7.13 10.96 0.12
N THR A 61 -8.15 11.06 0.97
CA THR A 61 -8.99 12.25 1.08
C THR A 61 -8.41 13.30 2.03
N GLY A 62 -7.33 12.97 2.72
CA GLY A 62 -6.60 13.84 3.65
C GLY A 62 -5.17 13.34 3.83
N THR A 63 -4.42 14.03 4.70
CA THR A 63 -2.97 13.82 4.89
C THR A 63 -2.59 13.49 6.32
N ASP A 64 -3.51 13.70 7.26
CA ASP A 64 -3.29 13.54 8.68
C ASP A 64 -3.35 12.05 9.05
N VAL A 65 -2.18 11.42 9.13
CA VAL A 65 -2.03 10.01 9.48
C VAL A 65 -1.98 9.86 10.99
N THR A 66 -2.79 8.96 11.52
CA THR A 66 -2.68 8.46 12.90
C THR A 66 -2.46 6.96 12.84
N LEU A 67 -1.30 6.51 13.31
CA LEU A 67 -0.94 5.09 13.30
C LEU A 67 -1.61 4.34 14.45
N ASN A 68 -1.90 3.06 14.21
CA ASN A 68 -2.19 2.10 15.27
C ASN A 68 -0.91 1.41 15.75
N ASP A 69 -1.06 0.36 16.56
CA ASP A 69 0.07 -0.36 17.15
C ASP A 69 0.87 -1.24 16.16
N GLU A 70 0.45 -1.32 14.88
CA GLU A 70 1.13 -2.14 13.86
C GLU A 70 2.30 -1.41 13.19
N ALA A 71 2.37 -0.09 13.32
CA ALA A 71 3.42 0.73 12.71
C ALA A 71 3.93 1.81 13.68
N GLU A 72 5.25 2.03 13.68
CA GLU A 72 5.89 3.00 14.57
C GLU A 72 6.08 4.38 13.91
N GLU A 73 6.28 4.41 12.60
CA GLU A 73 6.60 5.64 11.85
C GLU A 73 5.87 5.68 10.51
N TRP A 74 5.60 6.89 10.04
CA TRP A 74 5.03 7.14 8.72
C TRP A 74 5.68 8.33 8.03
N ARG A 75 5.67 8.30 6.70
CA ARG A 75 6.08 9.44 5.86
C ARG A 75 5.35 9.41 4.53
N TRP A 76 4.88 10.58 4.09
CA TRP A 76 4.56 10.80 2.68
C TRP A 76 5.87 10.97 1.91
N VAL A 77 5.99 10.32 0.75
CA VAL A 77 7.20 10.37 -0.08
C VAL A 77 6.85 10.56 -1.53
N SER A 78 7.73 11.27 -2.24
CA SER A 78 7.72 11.31 -3.69
C SER A 78 8.16 9.96 -4.28
N PRO A 79 7.81 9.67 -5.55
CA PRO A 79 8.31 8.51 -6.27
C PRO A 79 9.84 8.37 -6.29
N GLU A 80 10.55 9.50 -6.41
CA GLU A 80 12.02 9.52 -6.44
C GLU A 80 12.61 9.11 -5.07
N GLU A 81 12.08 9.67 -3.98
CA GLU A 81 12.49 9.27 -2.63
C GLU A 81 12.19 7.79 -2.37
N ALA A 82 11.00 7.32 -2.73
CA ALA A 82 10.61 5.92 -2.56
C ALA A 82 11.55 4.97 -3.31
N SER A 83 12.02 5.35 -4.50
CA SER A 83 12.98 4.55 -5.29
C SER A 83 14.33 4.36 -4.58
N ALA A 84 14.75 5.36 -3.79
CA ALA A 84 16.00 5.36 -3.06
C ALA A 84 15.92 4.64 -1.70
N MET A 85 14.71 4.33 -1.21
CA MET A 85 14.51 3.65 0.07
C MET A 85 14.87 2.16 0.01
N ASP A 86 15.23 1.60 1.17
CA ASP A 86 15.37 0.16 1.34
C ASP A 86 13.99 -0.50 1.54
N LEU A 87 13.34 -0.82 0.43
CA LEU A 87 12.01 -1.44 0.39
C LEU A 87 12.09 -2.94 0.14
N ASN A 88 11.16 -3.69 0.72
CA ASN A 88 11.01 -5.11 0.41
C ASN A 88 10.65 -5.36 -1.07
N ILE A 89 10.89 -6.59 -1.54
CA ILE A 89 10.73 -6.95 -2.95
C ILE A 89 9.29 -6.72 -3.46
N PRO A 90 8.22 -7.11 -2.74
CA PRO A 90 6.86 -6.88 -3.22
C PRO A 90 6.51 -5.40 -3.39
N THR A 91 6.98 -4.53 -2.48
CA THR A 91 6.75 -3.09 -2.56
C THR A 91 7.47 -2.48 -3.75
N ARG A 92 8.74 -2.86 -3.99
CA ARG A 92 9.50 -2.40 -5.17
C ARG A 92 8.81 -2.77 -6.48
N ARG A 93 8.35 -4.02 -6.60
CA ARG A 93 7.62 -4.50 -7.78
C ARG A 93 6.32 -3.74 -8.01
N LEU A 94 5.59 -3.39 -6.95
CA LEU A 94 4.40 -2.55 -7.07
C LEU A 94 4.74 -1.17 -7.61
N LEU A 95 5.73 -0.49 -7.03
CA LEU A 95 6.13 0.83 -7.48
C LEU A 95 6.57 0.83 -8.96
N GLU A 96 7.36 -0.16 -9.36
CA GLU A 96 7.76 -0.33 -10.77
C GLU A 96 6.56 -0.51 -11.71
N ALA A 97 5.54 -1.27 -11.30
CA ALA A 97 4.34 -1.47 -12.11
C ALA A 97 3.51 -0.18 -12.25
N VAL A 98 3.39 0.60 -11.17
CA VAL A 98 2.72 1.90 -11.20
C VAL A 98 3.46 2.88 -12.10
N TRP A 99 4.79 2.97 -12.01
CA TRP A 99 5.58 3.87 -12.86
C TRP A 99 5.54 3.47 -14.34
N LYS A 100 5.63 2.16 -14.65
CA LYS A 100 5.58 1.67 -16.04
C LYS A 100 4.21 1.89 -16.71
N SER A 101 3.13 1.85 -15.93
CA SER A 101 1.77 1.98 -16.46
C SER A 101 1.38 3.43 -16.76
N GLY A 102 2.20 4.42 -16.39
CA GLY A 102 1.84 5.83 -16.58
C GLY A 102 0.64 6.26 -15.73
N LEU A 103 0.32 5.53 -14.65
CA LEU A 103 -0.66 5.92 -13.62
C LEU A 103 -0.20 7.14 -12.80
N GLU A 104 0.72 7.95 -13.34
CA GLU A 104 1.40 9.10 -12.74
C GLU A 104 0.48 10.27 -12.37
N THR A 105 -0.83 10.21 -12.66
CA THR A 105 -1.77 11.29 -12.32
C THR A 105 -2.31 11.25 -10.88
N LEU A 106 -1.56 10.66 -9.95
CA LEU A 106 -1.72 11.00 -8.54
C LEU A 106 -0.85 12.24 -8.28
N ASN A 107 -1.38 13.42 -8.62
CA ASN A 107 -0.76 14.70 -8.25
C ASN A 107 -0.22 14.62 -6.81
N PRO A 108 1.00 15.09 -6.55
CA PRO A 108 1.57 15.06 -5.22
C PRO A 108 0.58 15.72 -4.25
N VAL A 109 0.37 15.06 -3.12
CA VAL A 109 -0.22 15.71 -1.95
C VAL A 109 0.60 16.98 -1.74
N PRO A 110 -0.01 18.19 -1.74
CA PRO A 110 0.74 19.41 -1.54
C PRO A 110 1.52 19.29 -0.24
N ALA A 111 2.84 19.54 -0.30
CA ALA A 111 3.66 19.64 0.89
C ALA A 111 3.02 20.68 1.81
N LEU A 112 2.60 20.28 3.01
CA LEU A 112 2.21 21.21 4.05
C LEU A 112 3.46 21.99 4.52
N PRO A 113 3.30 23.25 4.94
CA PRO A 113 4.41 24.14 5.32
C PRO A 113 5.24 23.62 6.50
#